data_AF-A0A7X8U732-F1
#
_entry.id   AF-A0A7X8U732-F1
#
_cell.length_a   1.000
_cell.length_b   1.000
_cell.length_c   1.000
_cell.angle_alpha   90.00
_cell.angle_beta   90.00
_cell.angle_gamma   90.00
#
_symmetry.space_group_name_H-M   'P 1'
#
loop_
_entity.id
_entity.type
_entity.pdbx_description
1 polymer ?
#
loop_
_entity_poly.entity_id
_entity_poly.type
_entity_poly.pdbx_seq_one_letter_code
_entity_poly.pdbx_strand_id
1 'polypeptide(L)'
;IMFLPTESLYAEVVKRPNLMEDLQKKSRVIVAGPSTMAALLNSLAIGFHTLAIEKRSSEVWLLLGVVKTEFGKFGDILEKTHKKLIEASNSLENASRKSRTIERKLRKVQEIPADENLKIPGIDIMEAGEDNEEKI
;
A
#
# COMPACT_ATOMS: atom_id res chain seq x y z
N ILE A 1 2.38 33.35 -41.00
CA ILE A 1 1.23 32.86 -41.81
C ILE A 1 0.51 34.08 -42.35
N MET A 2 0.21 34.12 -43.65
CA MET A 2 -0.64 35.13 -44.27
C MET A 2 -2.05 34.56 -44.38
N PHE A 3 -2.99 35.17 -43.68
CA PHE A 3 -4.37 34.74 -43.69
C PHE A 3 -5.14 35.43 -44.82
N LEU A 4 -5.87 34.65 -45.60
CA LEU A 4 -6.79 35.15 -46.62
C LEU A 4 -8.22 34.94 -46.11
N PRO A 5 -9.04 36.00 -45.98
CA PRO A 5 -10.31 35.93 -45.26
C PRO A 5 -11.40 35.15 -46.00
N THR A 6 -11.21 34.81 -47.28
CA THR A 6 -12.14 34.02 -48.07
C THR A 6 -11.44 32.84 -48.73
N GLU A 7 -12.12 31.70 -48.79
CA GLU A 7 -11.59 30.49 -49.40
C GLU A 7 -11.38 30.67 -50.91
N SER A 8 -12.25 31.44 -51.58
CA SER A 8 -12.12 31.76 -53.01
C SER A 8 -10.83 32.52 -53.32
N LEU A 9 -10.44 33.48 -52.47
CA LEU A 9 -9.19 34.22 -52.63
C LEU A 9 -7.99 33.30 -52.40
N TYR A 10 -8.05 32.43 -51.39
CA TYR A 10 -7.03 31.40 -51.17
C TYR A 10 -6.87 30.49 -52.39
N ALA A 11 -7.98 29.97 -52.93
CA ALA A 11 -7.97 29.12 -54.11
C ALA A 11 -7.35 29.82 -55.33
N GLU A 12 -7.60 31.12 -55.52
CA GLU A 12 -7.03 31.88 -56.63
C GLU A 12 -5.52 32.12 -56.47
N VAL A 13 -5.05 32.30 -55.23
CA VAL A 13 -3.61 32.42 -54.92
C VAL A 13 -2.90 31.07 -55.08
N VAL A 14 -3.52 29.96 -54.67
CA VAL A 14 -2.96 28.60 -54.81
C VAL A 14 -2.77 28.21 -56.27
N LYS A 15 -3.65 28.67 -57.18
CA LYS A 15 -3.50 28.45 -58.63
C LYS A 15 -2.26 29.10 -59.26
N ARG A 16 -1.54 29.94 -58.52
CA ARG A 16 -0.28 30.59 -58.95
C ARG A 16 0.92 29.94 -58.23
N PRO A 17 1.42 28.77 -58.69
CA PRO A 17 2.44 28.01 -57.97
C PRO A 17 3.74 28.80 -57.73
N ASN A 18 4.19 29.62 -58.68
CA ASN A 18 5.39 30.45 -58.50
C ASN A 18 5.25 31.48 -57.36
N LEU A 19 4.05 32.00 -57.12
CA LEU A 19 3.79 32.96 -56.05
C LEU A 19 3.88 32.27 -54.68
N MET A 20 3.31 31.07 -54.55
CA MET A 20 3.36 30.31 -53.30
C MET A 20 4.79 29.90 -52.93
N GLU A 21 5.55 29.39 -53.90
CA GLU A 21 6.95 29.04 -53.65
C GLU A 21 7.80 30.25 -53.26
N ASP A 22 7.62 31.39 -53.93
CA ASP A 22 8.36 32.61 -53.61
C ASP A 22 8.02 33.14 -52.22
N LEU A 23 6.74 33.16 -51.84
CA LEU A 23 6.30 33.53 -50.49
C LEU A 23 6.90 32.62 -49.42
N GLN A 24 6.94 31.32 -49.67
CA GLN A 24 7.49 30.35 -48.71
C GLN A 24 9.01 30.46 -48.61
N LYS A 25 9.73 30.46 -49.74
CA LYS A 25 11.20 30.41 -49.77
C LYS A 25 11.84 31.77 -49.46
N LYS A 26 11.35 32.85 -50.08
CA LYS A 26 11.95 34.19 -49.96
C LYS A 26 11.45 34.92 -48.72
N SER A 27 10.18 34.73 -48.34
CA SER A 27 9.55 35.51 -47.26
C SER A 27 9.20 34.68 -46.02
N ARG A 28 9.37 33.34 -46.04
CA ARG A 28 8.95 32.42 -44.96
C ARG A 28 7.47 32.58 -44.60
N VAL A 29 6.65 32.92 -45.59
CA VAL A 29 5.21 33.11 -45.42
C VAL A 29 4.46 31.91 -45.97
N ILE A 30 3.67 31.28 -45.12
CA ILE A 30 2.69 30.26 -45.50
C ILE A 30 1.35 30.97 -45.65
N VAL A 31 0.71 30.84 -46.80
CA VAL A 31 -0.63 31.37 -47.06
C VAL A 31 -1.67 30.35 -46.59
N ALA A 32 -2.71 30.81 -45.90
CA ALA A 32 -3.79 29.95 -45.42
C ALA A 32 -5.15 30.63 -45.61
N GLY A 33 -6.13 29.88 -46.13
CA GLY A 33 -7.54 30.24 -46.10
C GLY A 33 -8.20 29.91 -44.75
N PRO A 34 -9.50 30.24 -44.58
CA PRO A 34 -10.25 29.94 -43.36
C PRO A 34 -10.22 28.45 -42.99
N SER A 35 -10.43 27.56 -43.97
CA SER A 35 -10.50 26.11 -43.72
C SER A 35 -9.12 25.55 -43.35
N THR A 36 -8.07 25.98 -44.04
CA THR A 36 -6.70 25.56 -43.76
C THR A 36 -6.23 26.03 -42.39
N MET A 37 -6.55 27.27 -42.02
CA MET A 37 -6.22 27.80 -40.69
C MET A 37 -6.97 27.02 -39.59
N ALA A 38 -8.26 26.76 -39.78
CA ALA A 38 -9.03 25.96 -38.83
C ALA A 38 -8.44 24.54 -38.67
N ALA A 39 -8.05 23.90 -39.76
CA ALA A 39 -7.40 22.60 -39.73
C ALA A 39 -6.04 22.63 -39.01
N LEU A 40 -5.22 23.65 -39.25
CA LEU A 40 -3.94 23.85 -38.57
C LEU A 40 -4.11 24.09 -37.06
N LEU A 41 -5.11 24.89 -36.67
CA LEU A 41 -5.41 25.14 -35.26
C LEU A 41 -5.94 23.88 -34.58
N ASN A 42 -6.79 23.10 -35.25
CA ASN A 42 -7.27 21.83 -34.72
C ASN A 42 -6.14 20.82 -34.53
N SER A 43 -5.23 20.69 -35.51
CA SER A 43 -4.09 19.78 -35.37
C SER A 43 -3.15 20.21 -34.23
N LEU A 44 -2.92 21.51 -34.06
CA LEU A 44 -2.13 22.04 -32.96
C LEU A 44 -2.82 21.84 -31.60
N ALA A 45 -4.14 22.09 -31.52
CA ALA A 45 -4.92 21.92 -30.30
C ALA A 45 -4.89 20.47 -29.81
N ILE A 46 -5.01 19.50 -30.73
CA ILE A 46 -4.88 18.07 -30.41
C ILE A 46 -3.46 17.77 -29.90
N GLY A 47 -2.42 18.29 -30.57
CA GLY A 47 -1.03 18.10 -30.13
C GLY A 47 -0.76 18.61 -28.71
N PHE A 48 -1.33 19.76 -28.34
CA PHE A 48 -1.23 20.28 -26.96
C PHE A 48 -2.07 19.47 -25.97
N HIS A 49 -3.24 18.99 -26.37
CA HIS A 49 -4.06 18.12 -25.53
C HIS A 49 -3.34 16.80 -25.21
N THR A 50 -2.71 16.18 -26.21
CA THR A 50 -1.87 14.97 -26.02
C THR A 50 -0.71 15.26 -25.08
N LEU A 51 0.02 16.36 -25.28
CA LEU A 51 1.14 16.74 -24.40
C LEU A 51 0.70 16.97 -22.94
N ALA A 52 -0.49 17.51 -22.73
CA ALA A 52 -1.06 17.68 -21.38
C ALA A 52 -1.44 16.32 -20.75
N ILE A 53 -1.97 15.39 -21.54
CA ILE A 53 -2.26 14.01 -21.08
C ILE A 53 -0.98 13.27 -20.70
N GLU A 54 0.08 13.37 -21.52
CA GLU A 54 1.37 12.74 -21.24
C GLU A 54 1.97 13.18 -19.89
N LYS A 55 1.82 14.46 -19.52
CA LYS A 55 2.25 14.97 -18.21
C LYS A 55 1.52 14.29 -17.04
N ARG A 56 0.28 13.85 -17.23
CA ARG A 56 -0.52 13.17 -16.20
C ARG A 56 -0.08 11.73 -15.96
N SER A 57 0.66 11.11 -16.90
CA SER A 57 1.28 9.79 -16.69
C SER A 57 2.40 9.82 -15.65
N SER A 58 3.05 10.96 -15.42
CA SER A 58 4.04 11.11 -14.36
C SER A 58 3.43 11.04 -12.95
N GLU A 59 2.18 11.47 -12.78
CA GLU A 59 1.45 11.34 -11.51
C GLU A 59 1.12 9.88 -11.17
N VAL A 60 0.79 9.08 -12.18
CA VAL A 60 0.51 7.63 -12.01
C VAL A 60 1.77 6.91 -11.51
N TRP A 61 2.94 7.23 -12.07
CA TRP A 61 4.21 6.65 -11.62
C TRP A 61 4.56 7.04 -10.17
N LEU A 62 4.28 8.29 -9.77
CA LEU A 62 4.46 8.73 -8.38
C LEU A 62 3.52 7.98 -7.43
N LEU A 63 2.25 7.82 -7.80
CA LEU A 63 1.24 7.10 -7.02
C LEU A 63 1.62 5.62 -6.83
N LEU A 64 2.10 4.95 -7.89
CA LEU A 64 2.59 3.58 -7.82
C LEU A 64 3.83 3.45 -6.92
N GLY A 65 4.69 4.47 -6.89
CA GLY A 65 5.81 4.57 -5.94
C GLY A 65 5.35 4.56 -4.49
N VAL A 66 4.34 5.37 -4.15
CA VAL A 66 3.75 5.40 -2.80
C VAL A 66 3.14 4.04 -2.42
N VAL A 67 2.37 3.44 -3.34
CA VAL A 67 1.76 2.11 -3.11
C VAL A 67 2.83 1.04 -2.86
N LYS A 68 3.94 1.04 -3.60
CA LYS A 68 5.06 0.11 -3.37
C LYS A 68 5.64 0.24 -1.96
N THR A 69 5.79 1.46 -1.46
CA THR A 69 6.30 1.70 -0.10
C THR A 69 5.34 1.18 0.97
N GLU A 70 4.04 1.40 0.81
CA GLU A 70 3.03 0.88 1.76
C GLU A 70 2.99 -0.66 1.77
N PHE A 71 3.14 -1.30 0.61
CA PHE A 71 3.26 -2.77 0.54
C PHE A 71 4.52 -3.30 1.24
N GLY A 72 5.63 -2.56 1.21
CA GLY A 72 6.82 -2.89 1.99
C GLY A 72 6.55 -2.90 3.50
N LYS A 73 5.92 -1.83 4.02
CA LYS A 73 5.52 -1.74 5.44
C LYS A 73 4.54 -2.86 5.83
N PHE A 74 3.61 -3.20 4.94
CA PHE A 74 2.68 -4.30 5.17
C PHE A 74 3.42 -5.64 5.28
N GLY A 75 4.44 -5.87 4.46
CA GLY A 75 5.33 -7.03 4.57
C GLY A 75 5.98 -7.16 5.95
N ASP A 76 6.54 -6.07 6.48
CA ASP A 76 7.16 -6.05 7.82
C ASP A 76 6.15 -6.41 8.93
N ILE A 77 4.91 -5.90 8.82
CA ILE A 77 3.83 -6.22 9.76
C ILE A 77 3.46 -7.70 9.68
N LEU A 78 3.39 -8.24 8.46
CA LEU A 78 3.09 -9.65 8.24
C LEU A 78 4.17 -10.56 8.83
N GLU A 79 5.45 -10.22 8.64
CA GLU A 79 6.58 -10.96 9.21
C GLU A 79 6.56 -10.96 10.75
N LYS A 80 6.29 -9.80 11.36
CA LYS A 80 6.15 -9.69 12.83
C LYS A 80 4.99 -10.52 13.34
N THR A 81 3.87 -10.54 12.61
CA THR A 81 2.69 -11.33 12.98
C THR A 81 2.99 -12.83 12.90
N HIS A 82 3.68 -13.26 11.85
CA HIS A 82 4.13 -14.65 11.70
C HIS A 82 5.06 -15.09 12.84
N LYS A 83 6.04 -14.26 13.23
CA LYS A 83 6.91 -14.53 14.38
C LYS A 83 6.11 -14.73 15.68
N LYS A 84 5.13 -13.85 15.94
CA LYS A 84 4.26 -13.97 17.12
C LYS A 84 3.40 -15.24 17.12
N LEU A 85 2.91 -15.67 15.95
CA LEU A 85 2.16 -16.92 15.82
C LEU A 85 3.04 -18.14 16.15
N ILE A 86 4.30 -18.16 15.72
CA ILE A 86 5.25 -19.21 16.07
C ILE A 86 5.51 -19.23 17.57
N GLU A 87 5.76 -18.08 18.19
CA GLU A 87 5.96 -17.97 19.65
C GLU A 87 4.74 -18.48 20.43
N ALA A 88 3.54 -18.07 20.01
CA ALA A 88 2.29 -18.55 20.61
C ALA A 88 2.14 -20.07 20.48
N SER A 89 2.46 -20.63 19.31
CA SER A 89 2.44 -22.08 19.06
C SER A 89 3.40 -22.83 19.99
N ASN A 90 4.64 -22.33 20.15
CA ASN A 90 5.63 -22.93 21.04
C ASN A 90 5.17 -22.88 22.51
N SER A 91 4.55 -21.76 22.93
CA SER A 91 3.99 -21.63 24.27
C SER A 91 2.86 -22.64 24.52
N LEU A 92 1.99 -22.86 23.53
CA LEU A 92 0.91 -23.84 23.61
C LEU A 92 1.44 -25.28 23.74
N GLU A 93 2.51 -25.61 23.02
CA GLU A 93 3.16 -26.93 23.14
C GLU A 93 3.74 -27.15 24.54
N ASN A 94 4.41 -26.14 25.10
CA ASN A 94 4.95 -26.20 26.46
C ASN A 94 3.85 -26.37 27.51
N ALA A 95 2.75 -25.61 27.39
CA ALA A 95 1.59 -25.75 28.27
C ALA A 95 0.98 -27.15 28.17
N SER A 96 0.87 -27.71 26.97
CA SER A 96 0.38 -29.08 26.74
C SER A 96 1.27 -30.14 27.40
N ARG A 97 2.60 -30.01 27.29
CA ARG A 97 3.55 -30.91 27.96
C ARG A 97 3.41 -30.85 29.48
N LYS A 98 3.33 -29.64 30.05
CA LYS A 98 3.16 -29.44 31.50
C LYS A 98 1.83 -29.99 31.99
N SER A 99 0.75 -29.79 31.24
CA SER A 99 -0.57 -30.36 31.54
C SER A 99 -0.53 -31.88 31.64
N ARG A 100 0.07 -32.57 30.65
CA ARG A 100 0.26 -34.04 30.68
C ARG A 100 1.10 -34.50 31.88
N THR A 101 2.12 -33.74 32.27
CA THR A 101 2.91 -34.06 33.48
C THR A 101 2.07 -33.94 34.74
N ILE A 102 1.26 -32.88 34.85
CA ILE A 102 0.35 -32.66 35.99
C ILE A 102 -0.68 -33.79 36.05
N GLU A 103 -1.31 -34.14 34.93
CA GLU A 103 -2.29 -35.24 34.84
C GLU A 103 -1.69 -36.57 35.32
N ARG A 104 -0.45 -36.90 34.89
CA ARG A 104 0.26 -38.10 35.36
C ARG A 104 0.56 -38.07 36.86
N LYS A 105 0.92 -36.91 37.43
CA LYS A 105 1.16 -36.77 38.87
C LYS A 105 -0.14 -36.88 39.67
N LEU A 106 -1.23 -36.26 39.21
CA LEU A 106 -2.54 -36.35 39.85
C LEU A 106 -3.07 -37.78 39.88
N ARG A 107 -2.92 -38.53 38.78
CA ARG A 107 -3.30 -39.95 38.75
C ARG A 107 -2.53 -40.78 39.78
N LYS A 108 -1.22 -40.54 39.95
CA LYS A 108 -0.42 -41.20 40.97
C LYS A 108 -0.86 -40.89 42.41
N VAL A 109 -1.39 -39.70 42.66
CA VAL A 109 -1.90 -39.31 44.00
C VAL A 109 -3.24 -39.97 44.30
N GLN A 110 -4.09 -40.17 43.29
CA GLN A 110 -5.38 -40.89 43.45
C GLN A 110 -5.22 -42.40 43.67
N GLU A 111 -4.05 -42.98 43.36
CA GLU A 111 -3.75 -44.41 43.52
C GLU A 111 -3.11 -44.76 44.89
N ILE A 112 -2.88 -43.78 45.78
CA ILE A 112 -2.32 -44.00 47.12
C ILE A 112 -3.48 -44.33 48.09
N PRO A 113 -3.49 -45.51 48.75
CA PRO A 113 -4.47 -45.81 49.79
C PRO A 113 -4.34 -44.81 50.95
N ALA A 114 -5.47 -44.42 51.52
CA ALA A 114 -5.56 -43.46 52.63
C ALA A 114 -5.02 -44.05 53.95
N ASP A 115 -3.72 -44.32 54.02
CA ASP A 115 -3.02 -44.53 55.27
C ASP A 115 -1.53 -44.23 55.07
N GLU A 116 -1.17 -42.96 55.18
CA GLU A 116 0.01 -42.50 55.93
C GLU A 116 0.16 -40.98 55.76
N ASN A 117 0.30 -40.35 56.92
CA ASN A 117 0.44 -38.92 57.20
C ASN A 117 1.42 -38.20 56.23
N LEU A 118 0.87 -37.56 55.19
CA LEU A 118 1.66 -36.85 54.18
C LEU A 118 2.08 -35.46 54.72
N LYS A 119 3.27 -35.37 55.29
CA LYS A 119 3.97 -34.08 55.45
C LYS A 119 4.33 -33.55 54.05
N ILE A 120 3.59 -32.56 53.58
CA ILE A 120 3.86 -31.84 52.33
C ILE A 120 4.99 -30.82 52.59
N PRO A 121 6.18 -30.92 51.96
CA PRO A 121 7.22 -29.92 52.14
C PRO A 121 6.86 -28.65 51.35
N GLY A 122 6.71 -27.51 52.04
CA GLY A 122 6.59 -26.18 51.42
C GLY A 122 5.24 -25.47 51.56
N ILE A 123 4.35 -25.94 52.44
CA ILE A 123 3.19 -25.16 52.87
C ILE A 123 3.34 -24.92 54.37
N ASP A 124 3.81 -23.73 54.75
CA ASP A 124 3.68 -23.25 56.12
C ASP A 124 2.20 -22.97 56.36
N ILE A 125 1.53 -23.94 56.97
CA ILE A 125 0.25 -23.72 57.62
C ILE A 125 0.57 -22.87 58.84
N MET A 126 0.30 -21.56 58.74
CA MET A 126 0.32 -20.67 59.89
C MET A 126 -0.64 -21.24 60.93
N GLU A 127 -0.10 -21.70 62.05
CA GLU A 127 -0.87 -21.94 63.27
C GLU A 127 -1.57 -20.63 63.64
N ALA A 128 -2.90 -20.64 63.58
CA ALA A 128 -3.71 -19.60 64.19
C ALA A 128 -3.52 -19.73 65.70
N GLY A 129 -2.79 -18.78 66.28
CA GLY A 129 -2.55 -18.69 67.71
C GLY A 129 -3.85 -18.65 68.50
N GLU A 130 -3.91 -19.50 69.52
CA GLU A 130 -4.77 -19.33 70.68
C GLU A 130 -4.27 -18.12 71.47
N ASP A 131 -4.91 -16.96 71.32
CA ASP A 131 -4.82 -15.90 72.33
C ASP A 131 -5.98 -16.06 73.30
N ASN A 132 -5.67 -16.79 74.37
CA ASN A 132 -6.45 -16.90 75.58
C ASN A 132 -6.08 -15.69 76.46
N GLU A 133 -6.87 -14.61 76.42
CA GLU A 133 -6.81 -13.55 77.44
C GLU A 133 -7.97 -13.74 78.43
N GLU A 134 -7.66 -14.29 79.61
CA GLU A 134 -8.48 -14.12 80.82
C GLU A 134 -7.60 -13.67 82.00
N LYS A 135 -8.05 -12.58 82.66
CA LYS A 135 -7.80 -12.17 84.06
C LYS A 135 -6.41 -11.55 84.37
N ILE A 136 -6.28 -10.44 85.11
CA ILE A 136 -7.03 -9.89 86.27
C ILE A 136 -6.99 -8.37 86.21
#